data_AF-A4BIC8-F1
#
_entry.id   AF-A4BIC8-F1
#
_cell.length_a   1.000
_cell.length_b   1.000
_cell.length_c   1.000
_cell.angle_alpha   90.00
_cell.angle_beta   90.00
_cell.angle_gamma   90.00
#
_symmetry.space_group_name_H-M   'P 1'
#
loop_
_entity.id
_entity.type
_entity.pdbx_description
1 polymer ?
#
loop_
_entity_poly.entity_id
_entity_poly.type
_entity_poly.pdbx_seq_one_letter_code
_entity_poly.pdbx_strand_id
1 'polypeptide(L)'
;MKNGVNTQQSDFKLADKRDIADVFRARMALLISQHGFNLSQFAKAVGIDRSALSQFLMPDAVRLPRAETLFNIAQYCGVSVDWLLGKVSGESDRDDLIPVVETLRMSGEEAQQKLASWHREARGYKIRYIPSTIPDLLRIPEVSDFEFKDQDLAIRAAQDRMAREQLDRTPFPETDIEVCMPIQTLEHLAGGQGIWKTLPKAIRKRQLEHMQALVERFYPTYRLFLYDGHTAFSSPYTLFGPIQAAIYLGNMYLVVHSVEHIRAMTGHFDRLIRHAQITPDRAADTIGEILTTLR
;
A
#
# COMPACT_ATOMS: atom_id res chain seq x y z
N MET A 1 -24.39 -43.86 -34.33
CA MET A 1 -25.56 -42.96 -34.35
C MET A 1 -26.31 -43.18 -33.05
N LYS A 2 -26.51 -42.25 -32.11
CA LYS A 2 -26.48 -40.78 -32.10
C LYS A 2 -25.98 -40.31 -30.72
N ASN A 3 -25.32 -39.16 -30.71
CA ASN A 3 -24.95 -38.39 -29.53
C ASN A 3 -26.20 -38.01 -28.72
N GLY A 4 -26.18 -38.30 -27.42
CA GLY A 4 -27.07 -37.70 -26.43
C GLY A 4 -26.26 -36.71 -25.59
N VAL A 5 -26.17 -35.46 -26.06
CA VAL A 5 -25.64 -34.34 -25.28
C VAL A 5 -26.67 -34.07 -24.18
N ASN A 6 -26.34 -34.47 -22.96
CA ASN A 6 -27.13 -34.15 -21.78
C ASN A 6 -26.88 -32.67 -21.46
N THR A 7 -27.77 -31.82 -21.96
CA THR A 7 -27.74 -30.38 -21.71
C THR A 7 -28.25 -30.15 -20.29
N GLN A 8 -27.35 -30.03 -19.32
CA GLN A 8 -27.68 -29.44 -18.03
C GLN A 8 -27.92 -27.94 -18.23
N GLN A 9 -29.16 -27.59 -18.54
CA GLN A 9 -29.67 -26.23 -18.35
C GLN A 9 -29.62 -25.93 -16.85
N SER A 10 -28.68 -25.09 -16.44
CA SER A 10 -28.68 -24.46 -15.13
C SER A 10 -29.81 -23.44 -15.07
N ASP A 11 -30.80 -23.73 -14.23
CA ASP A 11 -31.94 -22.86 -13.96
C ASP A 11 -31.44 -21.63 -13.17
N PHE A 12 -30.97 -20.59 -13.87
CA PHE A 12 -30.74 -19.27 -13.28
C PHE A 12 -32.10 -18.63 -12.96
N LYS A 13 -32.65 -18.90 -11.77
CA LYS A 13 -33.72 -18.06 -11.21
C LYS A 13 -33.18 -16.64 -11.05
N LEU A 14 -33.63 -15.71 -11.90
CA LEU A 14 -33.35 -14.29 -11.70
C LEU A 14 -33.95 -13.89 -10.35
N ALA A 15 -33.10 -13.47 -9.40
CA ALA A 15 -33.54 -12.85 -8.16
C ALA A 15 -34.50 -11.68 -8.46
N ASP A 16 -35.58 -11.55 -7.70
CA ASP A 16 -36.53 -10.45 -7.89
C ASP A 16 -35.80 -9.12 -7.72
N LYS A 17 -36.07 -8.15 -8.59
CA LYS A 17 -35.47 -6.81 -8.53
C LYS A 17 -35.75 -6.15 -7.17
N ARG A 18 -36.86 -6.51 -6.53
CA ARG A 18 -37.22 -6.04 -5.18
C ARG A 18 -36.25 -6.58 -4.13
N ASP A 19 -35.94 -7.87 -4.19
CA ASP A 19 -34.99 -8.51 -3.26
C ASP A 19 -33.60 -7.88 -3.35
N ILE A 20 -33.12 -7.62 -4.57
CA ILE A 20 -31.82 -6.95 -4.80
C ILE A 20 -31.82 -5.53 -4.22
N ALA A 21 -32.91 -4.78 -4.42
CA ALA A 21 -33.04 -3.43 -3.89
C ALA A 21 -33.07 -3.42 -2.36
N ASP A 22 -33.75 -4.39 -1.75
CA ASP A 22 -33.87 -4.51 -0.28
C ASP A 22 -32.50 -4.83 0.34
N VAL A 23 -31.75 -5.77 -0.25
CA VAL A 23 -30.39 -6.09 0.18
C VAL A 23 -29.45 -4.91 0.01
N PHE A 24 -29.54 -4.20 -1.13
CA PHE A 24 -28.76 -2.99 -1.36
C PHE A 24 -29.02 -1.94 -0.28
N ARG A 25 -30.29 -1.67 0.08
CA ARG A 25 -30.63 -0.68 1.12
C ARG A 25 -30.10 -1.10 2.50
N ALA A 26 -30.24 -2.37 2.87
CA ALA A 26 -29.72 -2.88 4.13
C ALA A 26 -28.19 -2.75 4.22
N ARG A 27 -27.48 -3.11 3.15
CA ARG A 27 -26.01 -3.00 3.05
C ARG A 27 -25.55 -1.54 3.05
N MET A 28 -26.26 -0.65 2.38
CA MET A 28 -25.97 0.79 2.43
C MET A 28 -26.17 1.39 3.82
N ALA A 29 -27.21 1.00 4.55
CA ALA A 29 -27.43 1.45 5.92
C ALA A 29 -26.27 1.03 6.84
N LEU A 30 -25.77 -0.20 6.67
CA LEU A 30 -24.59 -0.69 7.38
C LEU A 30 -23.35 0.18 7.06
N LEU A 31 -23.05 0.41 5.79
CA LEU A 31 -21.89 1.21 5.37
C LEU A 31 -21.96 2.65 5.89
N ILE A 32 -23.13 3.30 5.81
CA ILE A 32 -23.32 4.65 6.33
C ILE A 32 -23.09 4.69 7.85
N SER A 33 -23.55 3.67 8.58
CA SER A 33 -23.35 3.57 10.03
C SER A 33 -21.88 3.37 10.42
N GLN A 34 -21.14 2.54 9.68
CA GLN A 34 -19.72 2.22 9.96
C GLN A 34 -18.81 3.42 9.74
N HIS A 35 -19.09 4.26 8.74
CA HIS A 35 -18.29 5.44 8.45
C HIS A 35 -18.62 6.64 9.36
N GLY A 36 -19.62 6.55 10.25
CA GLY A 36 -19.96 7.61 11.22
C GLY A 36 -20.43 8.93 10.60
N PHE A 37 -20.73 8.94 9.30
CA PHE A 37 -21.14 10.14 8.56
C PHE A 37 -22.65 10.34 8.57
N ASN A 38 -23.08 11.60 8.48
CA ASN A 38 -24.45 11.88 8.06
C ASN A 38 -24.59 11.69 6.54
N LEU A 39 -25.82 11.45 6.07
CA LEU A 39 -26.11 11.11 4.67
C LEU A 39 -25.54 12.11 3.65
N SER A 40 -25.43 13.40 4.02
CA SER A 40 -24.91 14.44 3.12
C SER A 40 -23.39 14.33 2.96
N GLN A 41 -22.67 14.03 4.04
CA GLN A 41 -21.22 13.81 4.02
C GLN A 41 -20.88 12.57 3.19
N PHE A 42 -21.63 11.48 3.39
CA PHE A 42 -21.45 10.24 2.63
C PHE A 42 -21.69 10.45 1.13
N ALA A 43 -22.80 11.11 0.76
CA ALA A 43 -23.10 11.42 -0.64
C ALA A 43 -21.98 12.22 -1.32
N LYS A 44 -21.47 13.25 -0.63
CA LYS A 44 -20.35 14.07 -1.12
C LYS A 44 -19.06 13.25 -1.27
N ALA A 45 -18.77 12.36 -0.34
CA ALA A 45 -17.54 11.56 -0.36
C ALA A 45 -17.51 10.55 -1.50
N VAL A 46 -18.66 9.96 -1.83
CA VAL A 46 -18.83 9.01 -2.95
C VAL A 46 -19.03 9.72 -4.30
N GLY A 47 -19.29 11.03 -4.30
CA GLY A 47 -19.51 11.82 -5.53
C GLY A 47 -20.93 11.67 -6.11
N ILE A 48 -21.93 11.51 -5.24
CA ILE A 48 -23.34 11.33 -5.61
C ILE A 48 -24.16 12.49 -5.04
N ASP A 49 -25.19 12.91 -5.77
CA ASP A 49 -26.14 13.88 -5.23
C ASP A 49 -26.89 13.31 -4.00
N ARG A 50 -27.03 14.12 -2.95
CA ARG A 50 -27.71 13.70 -1.70
C ARG A 50 -29.15 13.25 -1.96
N SER A 51 -29.88 13.94 -2.82
CA SER A 51 -31.28 13.60 -3.12
C SER A 51 -31.35 12.28 -3.89
N ALA A 52 -30.40 12.02 -4.80
CA ALA A 52 -30.30 10.74 -5.49
C ALA A 52 -29.99 9.60 -4.51
N LEU A 53 -29.02 9.78 -3.60
CA LEU A 53 -28.71 8.79 -2.58
C LEU A 53 -29.91 8.54 -1.65
N SER A 54 -30.60 9.59 -1.23
CA SER A 54 -31.81 9.49 -0.41
C SER A 54 -32.92 8.72 -1.12
N GLN A 55 -33.10 8.91 -2.42
CA GLN A 55 -34.10 8.18 -3.22
C GLN A 55 -33.79 6.68 -3.28
N PHE A 56 -32.52 6.29 -3.37
CA PHE A 56 -32.13 4.87 -3.36
C PHE A 56 -32.36 4.18 -2.01
N LEU A 57 -32.39 4.94 -0.90
CA LEU A 57 -32.57 4.42 0.45
C LEU A 57 -34.04 4.42 0.92
N MET A 58 -34.99 4.89 0.10
CA MET A 58 -36.40 4.87 0.50
C MET A 58 -36.92 3.43 0.61
N PRO A 59 -37.78 3.12 1.61
CA PRO A 59 -38.29 1.75 1.84
C PRO A 59 -38.92 1.09 0.61
N ASP A 60 -39.57 1.88 -0.26
CA ASP A 60 -40.27 1.39 -1.45
C ASP A 60 -39.47 1.58 -2.76
N ALA A 61 -38.21 1.98 -2.68
CA ALA A 61 -37.39 2.21 -3.85
C ALA A 61 -36.95 0.89 -4.49
N VAL A 62 -37.54 0.56 -5.64
CA VAL A 62 -37.13 -0.58 -6.49
C VAL A 62 -35.98 -0.21 -7.43
N ARG A 63 -35.65 1.09 -7.54
CA ARG A 63 -34.64 1.59 -8.47
C ARG A 63 -33.25 1.50 -7.86
N LEU A 64 -32.37 0.72 -8.50
CA LEU A 64 -30.95 0.68 -8.16
C LEU A 64 -30.19 1.87 -8.77
N PRO A 65 -29.03 2.24 -8.18
CA PRO A 65 -28.11 3.18 -8.79
C PRO A 65 -27.56 2.65 -10.13
N ARG A 66 -27.03 3.57 -10.96
CA ARG A 66 -26.31 3.19 -12.17
C ARG A 66 -25.03 2.42 -11.80
N ALA A 67 -24.50 1.63 -12.74
CA ALA A 67 -23.29 0.84 -12.52
C ALA A 67 -22.10 1.69 -12.04
N GLU A 68 -21.92 2.88 -12.61
CA GLU A 68 -20.90 3.84 -12.17
C GLU A 68 -21.07 4.25 -10.70
N THR A 69 -22.31 4.53 -10.29
CA THR A 69 -22.63 4.89 -8.90
C THR A 69 -22.36 3.72 -7.95
N LEU A 70 -22.74 2.51 -8.33
CA LEU A 70 -22.45 1.29 -7.56
C LEU A 70 -20.94 1.07 -7.42
N PHE A 71 -20.17 1.28 -8.49
CA PHE A 71 -18.72 1.17 -8.47
C PHE A 71 -18.08 2.21 -7.53
N ASN A 72 -18.52 3.46 -7.59
CA ASN A 72 -18.01 4.52 -6.72
C ASN A 72 -18.30 4.22 -5.24
N ILE A 73 -19.50 3.72 -4.92
CA ILE A 73 -19.86 3.29 -3.55
C ILE A 73 -18.94 2.15 -3.12
N ALA A 74 -18.84 1.10 -3.95
CA ALA A 74 -18.03 -0.09 -3.68
C ALA A 74 -16.57 0.28 -3.40
N GLN A 75 -15.97 1.07 -4.28
CA GLN A 75 -14.59 1.54 -4.16
C GLN A 75 -14.38 2.40 -2.92
N TYR A 76 -15.29 3.33 -2.63
CA TYR A 76 -15.16 4.22 -1.47
C TYR A 76 -15.25 3.44 -0.15
N CYS A 77 -16.16 2.46 -0.09
CA CYS A 77 -16.45 1.68 1.10
C CYS A 77 -15.58 0.42 1.25
N GLY A 78 -14.73 0.09 0.27
CA GLY A 78 -13.88 -1.11 0.30
C GLY A 78 -14.67 -2.43 0.14
N VAL A 79 -15.80 -2.41 -0.58
CA VAL A 79 -16.64 -3.59 -0.82
C VAL A 79 -16.79 -3.88 -2.30
N SER A 80 -17.25 -5.08 -2.68
CA SER A 80 -17.54 -5.41 -4.08
C SER A 80 -18.94 -4.96 -4.51
N VAL A 81 -19.16 -4.76 -5.81
CA VAL A 81 -20.50 -4.44 -6.35
C VAL A 81 -21.46 -5.63 -6.19
N ASP A 82 -20.97 -6.86 -6.33
CA ASP A 82 -21.78 -8.07 -6.12
C ASP A 82 -22.23 -8.21 -4.66
N TRP A 83 -21.40 -7.75 -3.71
CA TRP A 83 -21.81 -7.58 -2.33
C TRP A 83 -22.85 -6.46 -2.20
N LEU A 84 -22.68 -5.28 -2.80
CA LEU A 84 -23.76 -4.26 -2.74
C LEU A 84 -25.11 -4.77 -3.28
N LEU A 85 -25.11 -5.71 -4.23
CA LEU A 85 -26.31 -6.23 -4.89
C LEU A 85 -26.82 -7.57 -4.35
N GLY A 86 -26.29 -8.09 -3.25
CA GLY A 86 -26.82 -9.32 -2.64
C GLY A 86 -26.52 -10.61 -3.41
N LYS A 87 -25.58 -10.60 -4.35
CA LYS A 87 -25.18 -11.80 -5.11
C LYS A 87 -24.23 -12.72 -4.34
N VAL A 88 -23.72 -12.23 -3.21
CA VAL A 88 -22.93 -12.98 -2.22
C VAL A 88 -23.74 -12.98 -0.93
N SER A 89 -24.02 -14.18 -0.38
CA SER A 89 -24.89 -14.40 0.78
C SER A 89 -24.20 -15.19 1.89
N GLY A 90 -24.10 -14.60 3.08
CA GLY A 90 -24.21 -15.30 4.37
C GLY A 90 -22.93 -15.38 5.19
N GLU A 91 -23.08 -15.14 6.50
CA GLU A 91 -22.27 -15.38 7.74
C GLU A 91 -20.75 -15.65 7.70
N SER A 92 -20.17 -16.20 6.64
CA SER A 92 -18.74 -16.05 6.30
C SER A 92 -18.36 -14.61 5.92
N ASP A 93 -19.36 -13.74 5.70
CA ASP A 93 -19.31 -12.38 5.16
C ASP A 93 -18.61 -11.28 6.01
N ARG A 94 -17.88 -11.62 7.09
CA ARG A 94 -16.88 -10.68 7.65
C ARG A 94 -15.51 -10.80 6.99
N ASP A 95 -15.21 -11.94 6.36
CA ASP A 95 -13.92 -12.19 5.71
C ASP A 95 -13.79 -11.55 4.32
N ASP A 96 -14.92 -11.27 3.63
CA ASP A 96 -14.94 -10.62 2.31
C ASP A 96 -15.10 -9.09 2.38
N LEU A 97 -15.28 -8.54 3.59
CA LEU A 97 -15.17 -7.11 3.82
C LEU A 97 -13.70 -6.77 3.96
N ILE A 98 -13.10 -6.11 2.96
CA ILE A 98 -11.77 -5.53 3.17
C ILE A 98 -11.93 -4.50 4.28
N PRO A 99 -11.29 -4.68 5.44
CA PRO A 99 -11.48 -3.75 6.54
C PRO A 99 -10.96 -2.38 6.10
N VAL A 100 -11.63 -1.30 6.55
CA VAL A 100 -11.10 0.06 6.37
C VAL A 100 -9.65 0.14 6.85
N VAL A 101 -9.36 -0.57 7.95
CA VAL A 101 -8.02 -0.83 8.47
C VAL A 101 -7.92 -2.28 8.94
N GLU A 102 -6.94 -3.01 8.43
CA GLU A 102 -6.62 -4.41 8.78
C GLU A 102 -5.30 -4.46 9.57
N THR A 103 -5.22 -5.35 10.56
CA THR A 103 -3.94 -5.66 11.23
C THR A 103 -3.44 -7.02 10.79
N LEU A 104 -2.29 -7.06 10.12
CA LEU A 104 -1.67 -8.28 9.63
C LEU A 104 -0.46 -8.65 10.48
N ARG A 105 -0.58 -9.76 11.22
CA ARG A 105 0.54 -10.45 11.86
C ARG A 105 0.85 -11.68 11.04
N MET A 106 2.05 -11.75 10.49
CA MET A 106 2.41 -12.77 9.51
C MET A 106 3.78 -13.34 9.85
N SER A 107 3.95 -14.63 9.59
CA SER A 107 5.28 -15.23 9.49
C SER A 107 6.08 -14.60 8.34
N GLY A 108 7.39 -14.87 8.28
CA GLY A 108 8.24 -14.32 7.21
C GLY A 108 7.84 -14.78 5.81
N GLU A 109 7.34 -16.00 5.65
CA GLU A 109 6.93 -16.52 4.34
C GLU A 109 5.60 -15.92 3.88
N GLU A 110 4.62 -15.85 4.77
CA GLU A 110 3.34 -15.20 4.51
C GLU A 110 3.55 -13.73 4.16
N ALA A 111 4.42 -13.02 4.89
CA ALA A 111 4.77 -11.64 4.60
C ALA A 111 5.34 -11.49 3.18
N GLN A 112 6.25 -12.38 2.77
CA GLN A 112 6.83 -12.35 1.42
C GLN A 112 5.75 -12.48 0.34
N GLN A 113 4.82 -13.43 0.51
CA GLN A 113 3.72 -13.65 -0.44
C GLN A 113 2.78 -12.43 -0.49
N LYS A 114 2.43 -11.86 0.67
CA LYS A 114 1.53 -10.70 0.76
C LYS A 114 2.17 -9.46 0.14
N LEU A 115 3.44 -9.17 0.45
CA LEU A 115 4.17 -8.07 -0.17
C LEU A 115 4.22 -8.22 -1.70
N ALA A 116 4.50 -9.43 -2.21
CA ALA A 116 4.49 -9.69 -3.64
C ALA A 116 3.10 -9.46 -4.27
N SER A 117 2.02 -9.81 -3.56
CA SER A 117 0.65 -9.53 -4.03
C SER A 117 0.37 -8.02 -4.12
N TRP A 118 0.78 -7.25 -3.12
CA TRP A 118 0.61 -5.80 -3.09
C TRP A 118 1.38 -5.09 -4.21
N HIS A 119 2.61 -5.51 -4.48
CA HIS A 119 3.38 -5.00 -5.61
C HIS A 119 2.72 -5.33 -6.96
N ARG A 120 2.16 -6.53 -7.10
CA ARG A 120 1.46 -6.95 -8.32
C ARG A 120 0.17 -6.15 -8.55
N GLU A 121 -0.60 -5.91 -7.50
CA GLU A 121 -1.83 -5.11 -7.54
C GLU A 121 -1.53 -3.64 -7.86
N ALA A 122 -0.41 -3.11 -7.35
CA ALA A 122 0.04 -1.74 -7.61
C ALA A 122 0.69 -1.54 -8.98
N ARG A 123 0.76 -2.57 -9.84
CA ARG A 123 1.42 -2.46 -11.15
C ARG A 123 0.76 -1.37 -11.99
N GLY A 124 1.58 -0.46 -12.52
CA GLY A 124 1.11 0.71 -13.28
C GLY A 124 0.76 1.93 -12.42
N TYR A 125 0.72 1.81 -11.09
CA TYR A 125 0.68 2.94 -10.17
C TYR A 125 2.06 3.20 -9.58
N LYS A 126 2.35 4.45 -9.22
CA LYS A 126 3.55 4.78 -8.46
C LYS A 126 3.50 4.15 -7.06
N ILE A 127 4.64 3.62 -6.61
CA ILE A 127 4.82 3.18 -5.23
C ILE A 127 5.59 4.26 -4.48
N ARG A 128 5.09 4.67 -3.32
CA ARG A 128 5.75 5.67 -2.47
C ARG A 128 6.02 5.09 -1.11
N TYR A 129 7.23 5.17 -0.59
CA TYR A 129 7.49 4.62 0.73
C TYR A 129 8.53 5.37 1.55
N ILE A 130 8.40 5.19 2.87
CA ILE A 130 9.28 5.73 3.88
C ILE A 130 9.87 4.52 4.62
N PRO A 131 11.17 4.23 4.45
CA PRO A 131 11.79 3.09 5.11
C PRO A 131 11.94 3.34 6.60
N SER A 132 12.08 2.25 7.36
CA SER A 132 12.42 2.31 8.79
C SER A 132 13.92 2.47 9.05
N THR A 133 14.76 2.03 8.11
CA THR A 133 16.21 2.19 8.10
C THR A 133 16.62 2.73 6.73
N ILE A 134 17.48 2.04 5.99
CA ILE A 134 17.73 2.30 4.58
C ILE A 134 16.69 1.61 3.68
N PRO A 135 16.51 2.06 2.42
CA PRO A 135 15.63 1.40 1.46
C PRO A 135 16.07 -0.04 1.17
N ASP A 136 15.12 -0.96 1.19
CA ASP A 136 15.29 -2.39 0.88
C ASP A 136 15.87 -2.66 -0.51
N LEU A 137 15.37 -1.95 -1.54
CA LEU A 137 15.92 -2.02 -2.90
C LEU A 137 17.35 -1.51 -3.03
N LEU A 138 17.88 -0.82 -2.02
CA LEU A 138 19.25 -0.33 -2.05
C LEU A 138 20.15 -1.07 -1.07
N ARG A 139 19.67 -2.09 -0.35
CA ARG A 139 20.41 -2.77 0.71
C ARG A 139 21.20 -3.97 0.17
N ILE A 140 22.48 -4.07 0.56
CA ILE A 140 23.32 -5.23 0.25
C ILE A 140 23.06 -6.39 1.24
N PRO A 141 23.32 -7.65 0.85
CA PRO A 141 23.05 -8.81 1.69
C PRO A 141 23.65 -8.73 3.09
N GLU A 142 24.88 -8.23 3.22
CA GLU A 142 25.61 -8.19 4.49
C GLU A 142 25.02 -7.17 5.47
N VAL A 143 24.38 -6.10 4.97
CA VAL A 143 23.64 -5.16 5.84
C VAL A 143 22.27 -5.72 6.17
N SER A 144 21.61 -6.42 5.24
CA SER A 144 20.36 -7.15 5.52
C SER A 144 20.57 -8.19 6.63
N ASP A 145 21.60 -9.03 6.50
CA ASP A 145 21.92 -10.08 7.46
C ASP A 145 22.28 -9.50 8.83
N PHE A 146 22.89 -8.31 8.85
CA PHE A 146 23.18 -7.59 10.09
C PHE A 146 21.91 -6.99 10.73
N GLU A 147 21.03 -6.34 9.95
CA GLU A 147 19.81 -5.70 10.46
C GLU A 147 18.73 -6.71 10.88
N PHE A 148 18.68 -7.90 10.26
CA PHE A 148 17.58 -8.85 10.40
C PHE A 148 17.99 -10.25 10.89
N LYS A 149 19.16 -10.36 11.53
CA LYS A 149 19.63 -11.64 12.10
C LYS A 149 18.66 -12.23 13.12
N ASP A 150 17.94 -11.37 13.85
CA ASP A 150 17.02 -11.77 14.91
C ASP A 150 15.62 -12.08 14.38
N GLN A 151 15.01 -13.15 14.89
CA GLN A 151 13.77 -13.74 14.37
C GLN A 151 12.54 -12.82 14.47
N ASP A 152 12.56 -11.84 15.38
CA ASP A 152 11.45 -10.89 15.57
C ASP A 152 11.25 -9.91 14.39
N LEU A 153 12.15 -9.93 13.41
CA LEU A 153 12.11 -9.08 12.21
C LEU A 153 11.80 -9.87 10.93
N ALA A 154 11.15 -11.04 11.04
CA ALA A 154 10.84 -11.92 9.92
C ALA A 154 10.14 -11.21 8.74
N ILE A 155 9.25 -10.27 9.03
CA ILE A 155 8.57 -9.44 8.02
C ILE A 155 9.57 -8.57 7.25
N ARG A 156 10.55 -7.94 7.92
CA ARG A 156 11.56 -7.13 7.25
C ARG A 156 12.51 -7.99 6.42
N ALA A 157 12.93 -9.13 6.97
CA ALA A 157 13.73 -10.09 6.23
C ALA A 157 13.01 -10.54 4.93
N ALA A 158 11.68 -10.67 4.97
CA ALA A 158 10.86 -10.98 3.80
C ALA A 158 10.83 -9.84 2.78
N GLN A 159 10.65 -8.60 3.21
CA GLN A 159 10.76 -7.40 2.34
C GLN A 159 12.11 -7.38 1.62
N ASP A 160 13.19 -7.57 2.36
CA ASP A 160 14.55 -7.54 1.84
C ASP A 160 14.86 -8.66 0.84
N ARG A 161 14.34 -9.86 1.09
CA ARG A 161 14.44 -10.96 0.12
C ARG A 161 13.70 -10.62 -1.17
N MET A 162 12.46 -10.12 -1.06
CA MET A 162 11.65 -9.75 -2.22
C MET A 162 12.30 -8.63 -3.05
N ALA A 163 12.82 -7.59 -2.40
CA ALA A 163 13.50 -6.48 -3.07
C ALA A 163 14.73 -6.97 -3.86
N ARG A 164 15.51 -7.88 -3.30
CA ARG A 164 16.65 -8.51 -3.99
C ARG A 164 16.22 -9.37 -5.17
N GLU A 165 15.22 -10.24 -4.97
CA GLU A 165 14.66 -11.05 -6.05
C GLU A 165 14.16 -10.20 -7.22
N GLN A 166 13.63 -9.02 -6.94
CA GLN A 166 13.19 -8.08 -7.96
C GLN A 166 14.36 -7.50 -8.77
N LEU A 167 15.45 -7.10 -8.10
CA LEU A 167 16.68 -6.57 -8.74
C LEU A 167 17.39 -7.63 -9.60
N ASP A 168 17.42 -8.87 -9.13
CA ASP A 168 18.05 -9.98 -9.86
C ASP A 168 17.28 -10.34 -11.14
N ARG A 169 15.94 -10.23 -11.11
CA ARG A 169 15.07 -10.57 -12.23
C ARG A 169 14.96 -9.44 -13.26
N THR A 170 14.99 -8.19 -12.82
CA THR A 170 14.71 -7.04 -13.69
C THR A 170 15.79 -5.97 -13.53
N PRO A 171 16.41 -5.50 -14.63
CA PRO A 171 17.47 -4.51 -14.55
C PRO A 171 17.00 -3.11 -14.15
N PHE A 172 15.68 -2.88 -14.01
CA PHE A 172 15.03 -1.64 -13.58
C PHE A 172 13.75 -1.95 -12.78
N PRO A 173 13.30 -1.06 -11.89
CA PRO A 173 11.97 -1.15 -11.32
C PRO A 173 10.88 -1.09 -12.41
N GLU A 174 9.91 -2.01 -12.39
CA GLU A 174 8.78 -1.99 -13.34
C GLU A 174 7.82 -0.80 -13.12
N THR A 175 7.94 -0.15 -11.96
CA THR A 175 7.05 0.88 -11.46
C THR A 175 7.90 2.07 -11.00
N ASP A 176 7.39 3.29 -11.21
CA ASP A 176 7.94 4.51 -10.61
C ASP A 176 7.91 4.41 -9.08
N ILE A 177 9.08 4.55 -8.45
CA ILE A 177 9.26 4.47 -7.00
C ILE A 177 9.75 5.82 -6.46
N GLU A 178 9.04 6.36 -5.48
CA GLU A 178 9.43 7.58 -4.76
C GLU A 178 9.70 7.22 -3.29
N VAL A 179 10.86 7.58 -2.77
CA VAL A 179 11.30 7.26 -1.41
C VAL A 179 11.66 8.52 -0.67
N CYS A 180 11.13 8.71 0.53
CA CYS A 180 11.54 9.79 1.43
C CYS A 180 12.21 9.20 2.67
N MET A 181 13.40 9.68 3.03
CA MET A 181 14.05 9.31 4.29
C MET A 181 14.86 10.47 4.89
N PRO A 182 15.15 10.46 6.20
CA PRO A 182 16.04 11.45 6.80
C PRO A 182 17.47 11.34 6.24
N ILE A 183 18.13 12.47 5.98
CA ILE A 183 19.55 12.49 5.59
C ILE A 183 20.44 11.87 6.69
N GLN A 184 20.04 12.04 7.95
CA GLN A 184 20.71 11.47 9.12
C GLN A 184 20.82 9.94 9.05
N THR A 185 19.93 9.25 8.31
CA THR A 185 20.05 7.81 8.09
C THR A 185 21.37 7.46 7.38
N LEU A 186 21.75 8.23 6.36
CA LEU A 186 23.02 8.05 5.65
C LEU A 186 24.22 8.44 6.52
N GLU A 187 24.12 9.54 7.26
CA GLU A 187 25.17 10.01 8.16
C GLU A 187 25.45 9.01 9.28
N HIS A 188 24.39 8.48 9.90
CA HIS A 188 24.51 7.44 10.93
C HIS A 188 25.12 6.16 10.36
N LEU A 189 24.73 5.73 9.16
CA LEU A 189 25.34 4.57 8.50
C LEU A 189 26.83 4.83 8.19
N ALA A 190 27.17 6.00 7.64
CA ALA A 190 28.55 6.38 7.35
C ALA A 190 29.42 6.52 8.60
N GLY A 191 28.83 6.92 9.73
CA GLY A 191 29.48 7.05 11.03
C GLY A 191 29.48 5.77 11.87
N GLY A 192 28.73 4.73 11.49
CA GLY A 192 28.57 3.52 12.30
C GLY A 192 27.88 3.83 13.63
N GLN A 193 26.76 4.54 13.56
CA GLN A 193 25.98 4.99 14.71
C GLN A 193 24.63 4.26 14.77
N GLY A 194 23.92 4.41 15.90
CA GLY A 194 22.62 3.78 16.10
C GLY A 194 22.70 2.25 15.99
N ILE A 195 21.84 1.66 15.17
CA ILE A 195 21.80 0.22 14.95
C ILE A 195 23.08 -0.32 14.29
N TRP A 196 23.83 0.51 13.56
CA TRP A 196 25.05 0.11 12.83
C TRP A 196 26.34 0.24 13.66
N LYS A 197 26.25 0.40 14.98
CA LYS A 197 27.40 0.60 15.88
C LYS A 197 28.50 -0.46 15.74
N THR A 198 28.11 -1.71 15.50
CA THR A 198 29.03 -2.84 15.38
C THR A 198 29.22 -3.30 13.93
N LEU A 199 28.65 -2.58 12.95
CA LEU A 199 28.79 -2.93 11.53
C LEU A 199 30.18 -2.48 11.02
N PRO A 200 30.99 -3.41 10.46
CA PRO A 200 32.32 -3.08 9.97
C PRO A 200 32.35 -1.92 8.96
N LYS A 201 33.34 -1.04 9.09
CA LYS A 201 33.54 0.12 8.21
C LYS A 201 33.53 -0.25 6.72
N ALA A 202 34.17 -1.35 6.36
CA ALA A 202 34.21 -1.84 4.98
C ALA A 202 32.80 -2.17 4.43
N ILE A 203 31.91 -2.73 5.26
CA ILE A 203 30.53 -3.04 4.85
C ILE A 203 29.72 -1.75 4.73
N ARG A 204 29.87 -0.81 5.67
CA ARG A 204 29.21 0.52 5.62
C ARG A 204 29.60 1.28 4.35
N LYS A 205 30.90 1.28 4.01
CA LYS A 205 31.41 1.87 2.76
C LYS A 205 30.76 1.23 1.53
N ARG A 206 30.80 -0.09 1.42
CA ARG A 206 30.25 -0.82 0.26
C ARG A 206 28.74 -0.62 0.14
N GLN A 207 28.01 -0.51 1.26
CA GLN A 207 26.59 -0.20 1.27
C GLN A 207 26.32 1.16 0.62
N LEU A 208 27.05 2.21 1.03
CA LEU A 208 26.88 3.55 0.47
C LEU A 208 27.30 3.62 -1.01
N GLU A 209 28.40 2.96 -1.40
CA GLU A 209 28.82 2.85 -2.81
C GLU A 209 27.75 2.16 -3.66
N HIS A 210 27.14 1.11 -3.14
CA HIS A 210 26.04 0.40 -3.79
C HIS A 210 24.79 1.28 -3.93
N MET A 211 24.41 1.99 -2.85
CA MET A 211 23.28 2.94 -2.89
C MET A 211 23.51 4.03 -3.93
N GLN A 212 24.70 4.64 -3.95
CA GLN A 212 25.05 5.67 -4.93
C GLN A 212 24.87 5.15 -6.36
N ALA A 213 25.43 3.96 -6.66
CA ALA A 213 25.35 3.37 -7.99
C ALA A 213 23.91 3.05 -8.42
N LEU A 214 23.08 2.54 -7.51
CA LEU A 214 21.68 2.21 -7.84
C LEU A 214 20.79 3.45 -7.97
N VAL A 215 20.97 4.45 -7.11
CA VAL A 215 20.22 5.71 -7.21
C VAL A 215 20.53 6.41 -8.53
N GLU A 216 21.81 6.47 -8.92
CA GLU A 216 22.23 7.01 -10.21
C GLU A 216 21.64 6.20 -11.38
N ARG A 217 21.77 4.87 -11.33
CA ARG A 217 21.34 3.99 -12.41
C ARG A 217 19.82 3.99 -12.62
N PHE A 218 19.04 4.04 -11.55
CA PHE A 218 17.58 3.92 -11.61
C PHE A 218 16.85 5.26 -11.75
N TYR A 219 17.56 6.38 -11.68
CA TYR A 219 16.98 7.68 -11.99
C TYR A 219 16.58 7.75 -13.49
N PRO A 220 15.39 8.26 -13.85
CA PRO A 220 14.41 8.96 -13.01
C PRO A 220 13.27 8.07 -12.46
N THR A 221 13.32 6.75 -12.65
CA THR A 221 12.26 5.81 -12.23
C THR A 221 12.28 5.56 -10.72
N TYR A 222 13.46 5.57 -10.10
CA TYR A 222 13.65 5.55 -8.65
C TYR A 222 14.08 6.94 -8.18
N ARG A 223 13.30 7.55 -7.28
CA ARG A 223 13.52 8.91 -6.79
C ARG A 223 13.71 8.92 -5.28
N LEU A 224 14.92 9.21 -4.83
CA LEU A 224 15.24 9.32 -3.41
C LEU A 224 15.23 10.79 -2.98
N PHE A 225 14.36 11.13 -2.04
CA PHE A 225 14.28 12.44 -1.40
C PHE A 225 14.86 12.35 0.01
N LEU A 226 15.78 13.26 0.34
CA LEU A 226 16.36 13.34 1.68
C LEU A 226 15.88 14.60 2.38
N TYR A 227 15.16 14.42 3.48
CA TYR A 227 14.72 15.52 4.35
C TYR A 227 15.54 15.56 5.63
N ASP A 228 15.45 16.68 6.35
CA ASP A 228 16.08 16.79 7.67
C ASP A 228 15.13 16.27 8.77
N GLY A 229 15.55 15.18 9.41
CA GLY A 229 14.82 14.52 10.49
C GLY A 229 14.60 15.37 11.75
N HIS A 230 15.33 16.47 11.91
CA HIS A 230 15.07 17.44 12.99
C HIS A 230 13.84 18.32 12.69
N THR A 231 13.57 18.59 11.42
CA THR A 231 12.49 19.48 10.98
C THR A 231 11.20 18.74 10.62
N ALA A 232 11.32 17.48 10.20
CA ALA A 232 10.21 16.64 9.80
C ALA A 232 10.37 15.21 10.32
N PHE A 233 9.27 14.58 10.73
CA PHE A 233 9.24 13.20 11.19
C PHE A 233 8.13 12.43 10.47
N SER A 234 8.36 11.14 10.23
CA SER A 234 7.34 10.22 9.74
C SER A 234 7.54 8.82 10.30
N SER A 235 6.44 8.12 10.53
CA SER A 235 6.47 6.66 10.67
C SER A 235 6.79 5.99 9.32
N PRO A 236 7.36 4.76 9.33
CA PRO A 236 7.57 3.98 8.12
C PRO A 236 6.25 3.47 7.53
N TYR A 237 6.03 3.69 6.24
CA TYR A 237 4.88 3.15 5.52
C TYR A 237 5.13 3.10 4.01
N THR A 238 4.34 2.29 3.32
CA THR A 238 4.31 2.18 1.85
C THR A 238 2.91 2.46 1.32
N LEU A 239 2.80 3.33 0.33
CA LEU A 239 1.61 3.60 -0.47
C LEU A 239 1.70 2.82 -1.78
N PHE A 240 0.75 1.92 -1.99
CA PHE A 240 0.60 1.14 -3.20
C PHE A 240 -0.42 1.82 -4.12
N GLY A 241 0.00 2.94 -4.73
CA GLY A 241 -0.91 3.78 -5.51
C GLY A 241 -2.11 4.26 -4.69
N PRO A 242 -3.32 4.34 -5.28
CA PRO A 242 -4.55 4.66 -4.57
C PRO A 242 -5.23 3.45 -3.92
N ILE A 243 -4.61 2.26 -3.96
CA ILE A 243 -5.24 0.99 -3.58
C ILE A 243 -5.21 0.80 -2.07
N GLN A 244 -4.04 0.99 -1.46
CA GLN A 244 -3.84 0.75 -0.04
C GLN A 244 -2.54 1.40 0.48
N ALA A 245 -2.47 1.54 1.80
CA ALA A 245 -1.25 1.91 2.52
C ALA A 245 -0.88 0.84 3.55
N ALA A 246 0.38 0.39 3.56
CA ALA A 246 0.89 -0.53 4.57
C ALA A 246 1.80 0.21 5.54
N ILE A 247 1.38 0.36 6.80
CA ILE A 247 2.15 1.00 7.87
C ILE A 247 2.86 -0.09 8.66
N TYR A 248 4.18 0.01 8.76
CA TYR A 248 4.98 -0.99 9.45
C TYR A 248 5.08 -0.67 10.95
N LEU A 249 4.65 -1.61 11.80
CA LEU A 249 4.62 -1.46 13.26
C LEU A 249 5.56 -2.43 13.98
N GLY A 250 6.59 -2.95 13.29
CA GLY A 250 7.52 -3.94 13.85
C GLY A 250 7.13 -5.36 13.46
N ASN A 251 6.42 -6.08 14.31
CA ASN A 251 6.02 -7.47 14.03
C ASN A 251 4.67 -7.59 13.30
N MET A 252 4.12 -6.48 12.80
CA MET A 252 2.84 -6.46 12.10
C MET A 252 2.76 -5.28 11.12
N TYR A 253 1.83 -5.36 10.17
CA TYR A 253 1.36 -4.22 9.40
C TYR A 253 -0.01 -3.76 9.87
N LEU A 254 -0.20 -2.46 9.86
CA LEU A 254 -1.52 -1.85 9.79
C LEU A 254 -1.77 -1.48 8.32
N VAL A 255 -2.68 -2.18 7.67
CA VAL A 255 -3.01 -1.98 6.25
C VAL A 255 -4.28 -1.16 6.16
N VAL A 256 -4.24 -0.08 5.40
CA VAL A 256 -5.34 0.87 5.26
C VAL A 256 -5.84 0.83 3.82
N HIS A 257 -7.13 0.57 3.66
CA HIS A 257 -7.80 0.48 2.35
C HIS A 257 -8.72 1.67 2.07
N SER A 258 -8.95 2.53 3.07
CA SER A 258 -9.82 3.70 2.91
C SER A 258 -9.19 4.80 2.05
N VAL A 259 -9.92 5.21 1.01
CA VAL A 259 -9.54 6.28 0.08
C VAL A 259 -9.20 7.59 0.82
N GLU A 260 -9.96 7.94 1.86
CA GLU A 260 -9.73 9.15 2.66
C GLU A 260 -8.36 9.10 3.35
N HIS A 261 -8.06 8.00 4.03
CA HIS A 261 -6.79 7.82 4.73
C HIS A 261 -5.62 7.73 3.76
N ILE A 262 -5.78 7.02 2.64
CA ILE A 262 -4.75 6.92 1.58
C ILE A 262 -4.44 8.32 1.02
N ARG A 263 -5.46 9.16 0.79
CA ARG A 263 -5.27 10.56 0.36
C ARG A 263 -4.55 11.39 1.42
N ALA A 264 -4.92 11.25 2.70
CA ALA A 264 -4.24 11.95 3.80
C ALA A 264 -2.76 11.56 3.90
N MET A 265 -2.45 10.26 3.78
CA MET A 265 -1.08 9.74 3.78
C MET A 265 -0.30 10.14 2.53
N THR A 266 -0.95 10.21 1.37
CA THR A 266 -0.34 10.77 0.14
C THR A 266 0.01 12.23 0.34
N GLY A 267 -0.91 13.05 0.87
CA GLY A 267 -0.64 14.45 1.18
C GLY A 267 0.44 14.63 2.24
N HIS A 268 0.56 13.70 3.19
CA HIS A 268 1.68 13.64 4.13
C HIS A 268 3.01 13.37 3.41
N PHE A 269 3.06 12.37 2.53
CA PHE A 269 4.25 12.06 1.73
C PHE A 269 4.68 13.25 0.88
N ASP A 270 3.73 13.92 0.20
CA ASP A 270 4.00 15.12 -0.59
C ASP A 270 4.55 16.28 0.25
N ARG A 271 4.17 16.38 1.54
CA ARG A 271 4.81 17.32 2.45
C ARG A 271 6.27 16.96 2.68
N LEU A 272 6.63 15.69 2.87
CA LEU A 272 8.03 15.30 3.04
C LEU A 272 8.87 15.62 1.80
N ILE A 273 8.34 15.39 0.60
CA ILE A 273 8.99 15.81 -0.65
C ILE A 273 9.27 17.33 -0.62
N ARG A 274 8.30 18.15 -0.20
CA ARG A 274 8.48 19.60 -0.11
C ARG A 274 9.49 20.04 0.96
N HIS A 275 9.68 19.25 2.02
CA HIS A 275 10.69 19.49 3.06
C HIS A 275 12.04 18.85 2.74
N ALA A 276 12.15 18.09 1.64
CA ALA A 276 13.40 17.48 1.24
C ALA A 276 14.43 18.58 0.93
N GLN A 277 15.57 18.52 1.60
CA GLN A 277 16.70 19.41 1.34
C GLN A 277 17.48 18.95 0.11
N ILE A 278 17.48 17.64 -0.13
CA ILE A 278 18.13 17.01 -1.29
C ILE A 278 17.05 16.38 -2.17
N THR A 279 17.04 16.82 -3.42
CA THR A 279 16.17 16.32 -4.47
C THR A 279 16.80 15.10 -5.16
N PRO A 280 16.01 14.28 -5.87
CA PRO A 280 16.48 13.00 -6.42
C PRO A 280 17.65 13.10 -7.40
N ASP A 281 17.72 14.19 -8.17
CA ASP A 281 18.82 14.49 -9.09
C ASP A 281 20.16 14.74 -8.40
N ARG A 282 20.15 15.08 -7.10
CA ARG A 282 21.36 15.31 -6.29
C ARG A 282 21.62 14.19 -5.27
N ALA A 283 20.77 13.17 -5.22
CA ALA A 283 20.83 12.15 -4.19
C ALA A 283 22.10 11.29 -4.33
N ALA A 284 22.48 10.90 -5.54
CA ALA A 284 23.70 10.12 -5.78
C ALA A 284 24.96 10.89 -5.39
N ASP A 285 25.08 12.15 -5.80
CA ASP A 285 26.20 13.03 -5.43
C ASP A 285 26.31 13.21 -3.91
N THR A 286 25.19 13.41 -3.23
CA THR A 286 25.15 13.55 -1.77
C THR A 286 25.65 12.28 -1.07
N ILE A 287 25.28 11.09 -1.56
CA ILE A 287 25.82 9.83 -1.02
C ILE A 287 27.34 9.77 -1.25
N GLY A 288 27.82 10.22 -2.41
CA GLY A 288 29.24 10.36 -2.72
C GLY A 288 30.00 11.30 -1.77
N GLU A 289 29.42 12.44 -1.43
CA GLU A 289 29.98 13.37 -0.44
C GLU A 289 30.07 12.72 0.94
N ILE A 290 29.01 12.05 1.39
CA ILE A 290 28.98 11.34 2.68
C ILE A 290 30.05 10.24 2.73
N LEU A 291 30.29 9.52 1.62
CA LEU A 291 31.35 8.51 1.50
C LEU A 291 32.74 9.09 1.82
N THR A 292 33.01 10.35 1.46
CA THR A 292 34.30 11.00 1.77
C THR A 292 34.49 11.25 3.27
N THR A 293 33.40 11.34 4.03
CA THR A 293 33.41 11.60 5.48
C THR A 293 33.47 10.34 6.33
N LEU A 294 33.52 9.16 5.70
CA LEU A 294 33.38 7.85 6.34
C LEU A 294 34.47 7.60 7.40
N ARG A 295 34.07 7.59 8.67
CA ARG A 295 34.94 7.37 9.84
C ARG A 295 35.09 5.89 10.19
#